data_AF-A0A7M3ZGR8-F1
#
_entry.id   AF-A0A7M3ZGR8-F1
#
_cell.length_a   1.000
_cell.length_b   1.000
_cell.length_c   1.000
_cell.angle_alpha   90.00
_cell.angle_beta   90.00
_cell.angle_gamma   90.00
#
_symmetry.space_group_name_H-M   'P 1'
#
loop_
_entity.id
_entity.type
_entity.pdbx_description
1 polymer ?
#
loop_
_entity_poly.entity_id
_entity_poly.type
_entity_poly.pdbx_seq_one_letter_code
_entity_poly.pdbx_strand_id
1 'polypeptide(L)' 'MKGRIIHKFGGSCLREPDDIEKIAEVIRGDDQAILVVSALWGTTDRLYRAARDPRYAGRLVQDLSKQHLRFAPGL' A
#
# COMPACT_ATOMS: atom_id res chain seq x y z
N MET A 1 -27.84 -16.32 -4.15
CA MET A 1 -27.03 -15.09 -4.33
C MET A 1 -25.57 -15.51 -4.33
N LYS A 2 -24.78 -15.20 -5.37
CA LYS A 2 -23.32 -15.32 -5.28
C LYS A 2 -22.85 -14.31 -4.22
N GLY A 3 -22.17 -14.78 -3.17
CA GLY A 3 -21.61 -13.90 -2.14
C GLY A 3 -20.48 -13.06 -2.72
N ARG A 4 -20.36 -11.80 -2.29
CA ARG A 4 -19.19 -10.98 -2.60
C ARG A 4 -18.05 -11.36 -1.66
N ILE A 5 -16.85 -11.52 -2.22
CA ILE A 5 -15.64 -11.80 -1.43
C ILE A 5 -14.95 -10.48 -1.14
N ILE A 6 -14.57 -10.25 0.12
CA ILE A 6 -13.83 -9.07 0.54
C ILE A 6 -12.46 -9.54 1.03
N HIS A 7 -11.40 -9.13 0.33
CA HIS A 7 -10.03 -9.39 0.73
C HIS A 7 -9.43 -8.14 1.36
N LYS A 8 -8.84 -8.28 2.54
CA LYS A 8 -8.11 -7.20 3.19
C LYS A 8 -6.62 -7.51 3.17
N PHE A 9 -5.83 -6.61 2.58
CA PHE A 9 -4.38 -6.67 2.57
C PHE A 9 -3.80 -5.59 3.49
N GLY A 10 -2.96 -6.01 4.44
CA GLY A 10 -2.22 -5.10 5.31
C GLY A 10 -1.02 -4.47 4.61
N GLY A 11 -0.39 -3.48 5.25
CA GLY A 11 0.79 -2.82 4.68
C GLY A 11 1.97 -3.78 4.48
N SER A 12 2.06 -4.86 5.26
CA SER A 12 3.07 -5.92 5.06
C SER A 12 2.92 -6.70 3.76
N CYS A 13 1.74 -6.67 3.13
CA CYS A 13 1.49 -7.22 1.80
C CYS A 13 1.77 -6.21 0.67
N LEU A 14 2.34 -5.03 1.00
CA LEU A 14 2.58 -3.92 0.07
C LEU A 14 3.93 -3.26 0.39
N ARG A 15 4.99 -4.07 0.44
CA ARG A 15 6.35 -3.63 0.82
C ARG A 15 7.22 -3.33 -0.40
N GLU A 16 7.07 -4.11 -1.45
CA GLU A 16 7.78 -3.97 -2.72
C GLU A 16 6.84 -4.14 -3.92
N PRO A 17 7.21 -3.68 -5.12
CA PRO A 17 6.33 -3.68 -6.29
C PRO A 17 5.75 -5.07 -6.62
N ASP A 18 6.60 -6.10 -6.54
CA ASP A 18 6.23 -7.50 -6.81
C ASP A 18 5.15 -8.03 -5.87
N ASP A 19 4.89 -7.38 -4.72
CA ASP A 19 3.81 -7.79 -3.82
C ASP A 19 2.41 -7.56 -4.43
N ILE A 20 2.25 -6.60 -5.36
CA ILE A 20 0.98 -6.41 -6.07
C ILE A 20 0.66 -7.67 -6.89
N GLU A 21 1.69 -8.32 -7.44
CA GLU A 21 1.47 -9.47 -8.33
C GLU A 21 1.13 -10.71 -7.51
N LYS A 22 1.73 -10.83 -6.32
CA LYS A 22 1.33 -11.84 -5.31
C LYS A 22 -0.12 -11.64 -4.86
N ILE A 23 -0.58 -10.40 -4.69
CA ILE A 23 -2.00 -10.11 -4.39
C ILE A 23 -2.88 -10.55 -5.57
N ALA A 24 -2.49 -10.24 -6.80
CA ALA A 24 -3.23 -10.65 -8.01
C ALA A 24 -3.35 -12.18 -8.14
N GLU A 25 -2.32 -12.93 -7.72
CA GLU A 25 -2.36 -14.39 -7.64
C GLU A 25 -3.36 -14.89 -6.60
N VAL A 26 -3.40 -14.29 -5.41
CA VAL A 26 -4.31 -14.68 -4.32
C VAL A 26 -5.78 -14.54 -4.71
N ILE A 27 -6.13 -13.50 -5.46
CA ILE A 27 -7.52 -13.18 -5.82
C ILE A 27 -7.92 -13.74 -7.20
N ARG A 28 -7.03 -14.49 -7.83
CA ARG A 28 -7.26 -15.04 -9.18
C ARG A 28 -8.45 -16.01 -9.14
N GLY A 29 -9.46 -15.74 -9.96
CA GLY A 29 -10.67 -16.55 -10.07
C GLY A 29 -11.85 -16.05 -9.23
N ASP A 30 -11.67 -14.98 -8.44
CA ASP A 30 -12.77 -14.34 -7.74
C ASP A 30 -13.53 -13.40 -8.69
N ASP A 31 -14.69 -13.84 -9.17
CA ASP A 31 -15.55 -13.10 -10.13
C ASP A 31 -15.97 -11.68 -9.64
N GLN A 32 -16.05 -11.45 -8.32
CA GLN A 32 -16.52 -10.20 -7.71
C GLN A 32 -15.79 -9.89 -6.38
N ALA A 33 -14.46 -9.83 -6.42
CA ALA A 33 -13.66 -9.43 -5.27
C ALA A 33 -13.72 -7.92 -5.00
N ILE A 34 -13.87 -7.54 -3.73
CA ILE A 34 -13.59 -6.19 -3.23
C ILE A 34 -12.26 -6.24 -2.50
N LEU A 35 -11.33 -5.35 -2.90
CA LEU A 35 -10.01 -5.23 -2.31
C LEU A 35 -9.98 -4.06 -1.34
N VAL A 36 -9.66 -4.33 -0.08
CA VAL A 36 -9.40 -3.31 0.95
C VAL A 36 -7.91 -3.34 1.27
N VAL A 37 -7.22 -2.24 0.96
CA VAL A 37 -5.77 -2.15 1.14
C VAL A 37 -5.41 -1.13 2.21
N SER A 38 -4.37 -1.42 2.98
CA SER A 38 -3.68 -0.41 3.78
C SER A 38 -2.75 0.43 2.90
N ALA A 39 -2.16 1.49 3.46
CA ALA A 39 -1.05 2.19 2.79
C ALA A 39 0.16 1.26 2.62
N LEU A 40 1.08 1.64 1.71
CA LEU A 40 2.36 0.94 1.52
C LEU A 40 3.11 0.82 2.85
N TRP A 41 3.84 -0.28 3.03
CA TRP A 41 4.53 -0.60 4.27
C TRP A 41 5.32 0.59 4.86
N GLY A 42 5.06 0.92 6.12
CA GLY A 42 5.72 2.01 6.85
C GLY A 42 5.23 3.44 6.52
N THR A 43 4.35 3.62 5.54
CA THR A 43 3.85 4.95 5.13
C THR A 43 3.07 5.64 6.24
N THR A 44 2.10 4.94 6.83
CA THR A 44 1.26 5.49 7.91
C THR A 44 2.09 5.93 9.11
N ASP A 45 3.08 5.13 9.52
CA ASP A 45 3.96 5.49 10.64
C ASP A 45 4.81 6.73 10.36
N ARG A 46 5.30 6.88 9.12
CA ARG A 46 6.07 8.07 8.72
C ARG A 46 5.20 9.32 8.73
N LEU A 47 4.00 9.24 8.16
CA LEU A 47 3.02 10.33 8.20
C LEU A 47 2.69 10.71 9.64
N TYR A 48 2.42 9.71 10.48
CA TYR A 48 2.09 9.93 11.89
C TYR A 48 3.23 10.59 12.66
N ARG A 49 4.49 10.15 12.47
CA ARG A 49 5.66 10.75 13.10
C ARG A 49 5.87 12.20 12.65
N ALA A 50 5.76 12.47 11.36
CA ALA A 50 5.92 13.83 10.83
C ALA A 50 4.79 14.77 11.27
N ALA A 51 3.56 14.26 11.47
CA ALA A 51 2.46 15.02 12.02
C ALA A 51 2.68 15.41 13.50
N ARG A 52 3.48 14.62 14.24
CA ARG A 52 3.71 14.82 15.68
C ARG A 52 5.02 15.52 16.02
N ASP A 53 6.03 15.40 15.16
CA ASP A 53 7.36 15.94 15.40
C ASP A 53 7.93 16.53 14.11
N PRO A 54 8.08 17.88 14.04
CA PRO A 54 8.57 18.58 12.85
C PRO A 54 9.93 18.10 12.33
N ARG A 55 10.75 17.47 13.17
CA ARG A 55 12.05 16.92 12.77
C ARG A 55 11.93 15.87 11.67
N TYR A 56 10.80 15.15 11.61
CA TYR A 56 10.54 14.14 10.57
C TYR A 56 9.88 14.70 9.31
N ALA A 57 9.50 15.98 9.28
CA ALA A 57 8.77 16.56 8.14
C ALA A 57 9.68 16.91 6.96
N GLY A 58 10.95 17.28 7.21
CA GLY A 58 11.83 17.89 6.20
C GLY A 58 12.08 17.05 4.95
N ARG A 59 12.07 15.72 5.04
CA ARG A 59 12.21 14.80 3.89
C ARG A 59 10.99 13.93 3.63
N LEU A 60 9.92 14.08 4.42
CA LEU A 60 8.75 13.21 4.37
C LEU A 60 8.20 13.08 2.95
N VAL A 61 7.93 14.21 2.29
CA VAL A 61 7.36 14.23 0.95
C VAL A 61 8.28 13.50 -0.03
N GLN A 62 9.58 13.80 -0.02
CA GLN A 62 10.54 13.17 -0.91
C GLN A 62 10.64 11.65 -0.69
N ASP A 63 10.66 11.21 0.57
CA ASP A 63 10.79 9.79 0.92
C ASP A 63 9.51 9.01 0.56
N LEU A 64 8.33 9.59 0.80
CA LEU A 64 7.06 9.02 0.38
C LEU A 64 6.97 8.98 -1.14
N SER A 65 7.33 10.05 -1.86
CA SER A 65 7.34 10.06 -3.32
C SER A 65 8.27 8.98 -3.88
N LYS A 66 9.50 8.85 -3.38
CA LYS A 66 10.43 7.78 -3.79
C LYS A 66 9.83 6.39 -3.57
N GLN A 67 9.15 6.17 -2.44
CA GLN A 67 8.48 4.89 -2.19
C GLN A 67 7.38 4.61 -3.20
N HIS A 68 6.51 5.58 -3.49
CA HIS A 68 5.40 5.38 -4.45
C HIS A 68 5.91 5.19 -5.88
N LEU A 69 6.95 5.93 -6.29
CA LEU A 69 7.58 5.79 -7.61
C LEU A 69 8.24 4.43 -7.83
N ARG A 70 8.60 3.69 -6.78
CA ARG A 70 9.06 2.29 -6.93
C ARG A 70 7.93 1.38 -7.40
N PHE A 71 6.70 1.62 -6.92
CA PHE A 71 5.51 0.82 -7.27
C PHE A 71 4.91 1.23 -8.61
N ALA A 72 5.03 2.49 -8.98
CA ALA A 72 4.52 3.02 -10.24
C ALA A 72 5.55 3.97 -10.87
N PRO A 73 6.58 3.42 -11.54
CA PRO A 73 7.57 4.21 -12.25
C PRO A 73 6.89 4.97 -13.40
N GLY A 74 6.98 6.30 -13.40
CA GLY A 74 6.43 7.15 -14.47
C GLY A 74 5.12 7.89 -14.14
N LEU A 75 4.67 7.83 -12.88
CA LEU A 75 3.72 8.81 -12.32
C LEU A 75 4.38 10.16 -12.02
#